data_AF-W6Z2W5-F1
#
_entry.id   AF-W6Z2W5-F1
#
_cell.length_a   1.000
_cell.length_b   1.000
_cell.length_c   1.000
_cell.angle_alpha   90.00
_cell.angle_beta   90.00
_cell.angle_gamma   90.00
#
_symmetry.space_group_name_H-M   'P 1'
#
loop_
_entity.id
_entity.type
_entity.pdbx_description
1 polymer ?
#
loop_
_entity_poly.entity_id
_entity_poly.type
_entity_poly.pdbx_seq_one_letter_code
_entity_poly.pdbx_strand_id
1 'polypeptide(L)'
;MCQGCINLNVAEPSELPELYQQAVAKLIEHSKKLLKHCTEMEDYYRSMGYCYHTSQLTRREAMADCPTHGPQLLNLEEAFDLDDPEDYHILFKPMETSITLLKEVISDAEHIPSNTPTPQLAELLTNSLQPKLHTAHITINNMRTYFNCINFYTTTLRSLTCQSSGTHSLNTNNETPWHHRNLNMRTGQWELESMAEEWTDYLNWVTCLPETQVWVRKGEDAKEIALRWLGRFVVVDLVLADIS
;
A
#
# COMPACT_ATOMS: atom_id res chain seq x y z
N MET A 1 -14.39 -8.03 19.44
CA MET A 1 -12.95 -7.68 19.60
C MET A 1 -12.19 -8.28 18.44
N CYS A 2 -11.35 -7.51 17.73
CA CYS A 2 -10.51 -8.05 16.66
C CYS A 2 -9.35 -8.87 17.23
N GLN A 3 -8.71 -9.73 16.44
CA GLN A 3 -7.61 -10.62 16.90
C GLN A 3 -6.43 -9.86 17.54
N GLY A 4 -6.15 -8.62 17.12
CA GLY A 4 -5.11 -7.76 17.71
C GLY A 4 -5.48 -7.07 19.04
N CYS A 5 -6.70 -7.25 19.56
CA CYS A 5 -7.09 -6.71 20.87
C CYS A 5 -6.55 -7.60 21.99
N ILE A 6 -5.91 -6.99 23.00
CA ILE A 6 -5.40 -7.73 24.16
C ILE A 6 -6.58 -8.11 25.06
N ASN A 7 -6.79 -9.42 25.23
CA ASN A 7 -7.75 -9.96 26.17
C ASN A 7 -7.11 -10.03 27.56
N LEU A 8 -7.69 -9.31 28.51
CA LEU A 8 -7.24 -9.26 29.92
C LEU A 8 -8.10 -10.15 30.84
N ASN A 9 -8.87 -11.07 30.26
CA ASN A 9 -9.82 -11.89 31.02
C ASN A 9 -9.13 -13.08 31.67
N VAL A 10 -9.30 -13.15 33.00
CA VAL A 10 -8.98 -14.25 33.94
C VAL A 10 -7.56 -14.21 34.50
N ALA A 11 -7.40 -13.50 35.63
CA ALA A 11 -6.23 -13.63 36.49
C ALA A 11 -6.57 -13.30 37.95
N GLU A 12 -5.78 -13.82 38.89
CA GLU A 12 -5.93 -13.48 40.30
C GLU A 12 -5.53 -12.01 40.55
N PRO A 13 -6.14 -11.32 41.54
CA PRO A 13 -5.89 -9.89 41.79
C PRO A 13 -4.41 -9.53 42.01
N SER A 14 -3.61 -10.47 42.52
CA SER A 14 -2.16 -10.34 42.74
C SER A 14 -1.34 -10.33 41.45
N GLU A 15 -1.86 -10.89 40.36
CA GLU A 15 -1.18 -11.02 39.06
C GLU A 15 -1.52 -9.85 38.12
N LEU A 16 -2.58 -9.10 38.42
CA LEU A 16 -3.06 -7.97 37.61
C LEU A 16 -2.00 -6.92 37.29
N PRO A 17 -1.12 -6.48 38.22
CA PRO A 17 -0.10 -5.48 37.90
C PRO A 17 0.86 -5.96 36.81
N GLU A 18 1.33 -7.20 36.91
CA GLU A 18 2.26 -7.79 35.94
C GLU A 18 1.56 -8.00 34.59
N LEU A 19 0.31 -8.48 34.59
CA LEU A 19 -0.47 -8.69 33.38
C LEU A 19 -0.75 -7.40 32.62
N TYR A 20 -1.07 -6.31 33.31
CA TYR A 20 -1.25 -5.03 32.63
C TYR A 20 0.06 -4.47 32.06
N GLN A 21 1.19 -4.67 32.75
CA GLN A 21 2.50 -4.30 32.20
C GLN A 21 2.86 -5.14 30.96
N GLN A 22 2.59 -6.45 31.01
CA GLN A 22 2.73 -7.33 29.83
C GLN A 22 1.80 -6.91 28.69
N ALA A 23 0.59 -6.43 29.00
CA ALA A 23 -0.34 -5.92 28.01
C ALA A 23 0.15 -4.63 27.35
N VAL A 24 0.69 -3.69 28.13
CA VAL A 24 1.34 -2.48 27.57
C VAL A 24 2.47 -2.87 26.61
N ALA A 25 3.34 -3.80 27.01
CA ALA A 25 4.44 -4.27 26.17
C ALA A 25 3.94 -4.91 24.86
N LYS A 26 2.94 -5.79 24.93
CA LYS A 26 2.32 -6.41 23.74
C LYS A 26 1.66 -5.39 22.83
N LEU A 27 1.04 -4.35 23.40
CA LEU A 27 0.39 -3.28 22.65
C LEU A 27 1.42 -2.43 21.89
N ILE A 28 2.55 -2.10 22.52
CA ILE A 28 3.68 -1.42 21.85
C ILE A 28 4.22 -2.29 20.71
N GLU A 29 4.47 -3.58 20.98
CA GLU A 29 4.97 -4.53 19.99
C GLU A 29 4.02 -4.64 18.78
N HIS A 30 2.73 -4.85 19.02
CA HIS A 30 1.72 -4.96 17.97
C HIS A 30 1.60 -3.66 17.17
N SER A 31 1.64 -2.51 17.83
CA SER A 31 1.61 -1.20 17.15
C SER A 31 2.81 -1.00 16.24
N LYS A 32 4.01 -1.41 16.67
CA LYS A 32 5.24 -1.38 15.85
C LYS A 32 5.14 -2.32 14.64
N LYS A 33 4.55 -3.51 14.79
CA LYS A 33 4.28 -4.42 13.67
C LYS A 33 3.32 -3.80 12.65
N LEU A 34 2.22 -3.21 13.11
CA LEU A 34 1.26 -2.53 12.23
C LEU A 34 1.88 -1.34 11.48
N LEU A 35 2.73 -0.54 12.13
CA LEU A 35 3.47 0.55 11.46
C LEU A 35 4.38 0.03 10.34
N LYS A 36 5.05 -1.10 10.55
CA LYS A 36 5.86 -1.76 9.51
C LYS A 36 4.99 -2.16 8.32
N HIS A 37 3.82 -2.75 8.56
CA HIS A 37 2.90 -3.15 7.50
C HIS A 37 2.35 -1.97 6.69
N CYS A 38 2.13 -0.81 7.31
CA CYS A 38 1.74 0.39 6.54
C CYS A 38 2.81 0.77 5.50
N THR A 39 4.09 0.68 5.86
CA THR A 39 5.19 0.98 4.92
C THR A 39 5.25 -0.05 3.80
N GLU A 40 5.12 -1.33 4.16
CA GLU A 40 5.11 -2.43 3.18
C GLU A 40 3.92 -2.30 2.20
N MET A 41 2.71 -1.98 2.68
CA MET A 41 1.54 -1.77 1.82
C MET A 41 1.75 -0.67 0.77
N GLU A 42 2.47 0.40 1.11
CA GLU A 42 2.81 1.47 0.17
C GLU A 42 3.78 0.98 -0.92
N ASP A 43 4.79 0.18 -0.56
CA ASP A 43 5.69 -0.48 -1.52
C ASP A 43 4.93 -1.41 -2.47
N TYR A 44 3.92 -2.12 -1.95
CA TYR A 44 3.06 -2.98 -2.76
C TYR A 44 2.15 -2.19 -3.69
N TYR A 45 1.55 -1.11 -3.22
CA TYR A 45 0.79 -0.19 -4.06
C TYR A 45 1.63 0.27 -5.25
N ARG A 46 2.87 0.70 -4.99
CA ARG A 46 3.80 1.12 -6.05
C ARG A 46 4.09 -0.01 -7.05
N SER A 47 4.29 -1.23 -6.56
CA SER A 47 4.54 -2.39 -7.41
C SER A 47 3.36 -2.73 -8.32
N MET A 48 2.14 -2.65 -7.80
CA MET A 48 0.92 -2.86 -8.58
C MET A 48 0.71 -1.74 -9.59
N GLY A 49 0.89 -0.47 -9.19
CA GLY A 49 0.78 0.69 -10.08
C GLY A 49 1.79 0.64 -11.23
N TYR A 50 3.04 0.24 -10.94
CA TYR A 50 4.03 -0.02 -11.98
C TYR A 50 3.56 -1.09 -12.97
N CYS A 51 3.03 -2.21 -12.47
CA CYS A 51 2.53 -3.29 -13.33
C CYS A 51 1.34 -2.85 -14.18
N TYR A 52 0.40 -2.10 -13.60
CA TYR A 52 -0.75 -1.54 -14.31
C TYR A 52 -0.29 -0.57 -15.40
N HIS A 53 0.52 0.43 -15.05
CA HIS A 53 0.95 1.46 -16.00
C HIS A 53 1.90 0.94 -17.06
N THR A 54 2.65 -0.14 -16.81
CA THR A 54 3.52 -0.78 -17.82
C THR A 54 2.81 -1.84 -18.68
N SER A 55 1.52 -2.10 -18.41
CA SER A 55 0.67 -2.91 -19.29
C SER A 55 0.36 -2.15 -20.58
N GLN A 56 0.27 -2.88 -21.70
CA GLN A 56 -0.06 -2.28 -22.99
C GLN A 56 -1.52 -1.80 -23.01
N LEU A 57 -1.81 -0.68 -23.66
CA LEU A 57 -3.15 -0.11 -23.80
C LEU A 57 -4.16 -1.13 -24.35
N THR A 58 -3.77 -1.88 -25.39
CA THR A 58 -4.60 -2.93 -26.00
C THR A 58 -5.06 -4.00 -25.01
N ARG A 59 -4.30 -4.22 -23.92
CA ARG A 59 -4.68 -5.15 -22.85
C ARG A 59 -5.72 -4.55 -21.92
N ARG A 60 -5.58 -3.26 -21.59
CA ARG A 60 -6.59 -2.52 -20.83
C ARG A 60 -7.90 -2.48 -21.62
N GLU A 61 -7.85 -2.16 -22.91
CA GLU A 61 -9.03 -2.19 -23.81
C GLU A 61 -9.70 -3.58 -23.86
N ALA A 62 -8.92 -4.65 -24.04
CA ALA A 62 -9.46 -6.01 -24.05
C ALA A 62 -10.10 -6.41 -22.70
N MET A 63 -9.57 -5.91 -21.59
CA MET A 63 -10.15 -6.12 -20.26
C MET A 63 -11.43 -5.30 -20.07
N ALA A 64 -11.48 -4.07 -20.59
CA ALA A 64 -12.65 -3.19 -20.57
C ALA A 64 -13.84 -3.81 -21.31
N ASP A 65 -13.58 -4.40 -22.48
CA ASP A 65 -14.60 -5.05 -23.32
C ASP A 65 -15.10 -6.39 -22.73
N CYS A 66 -14.44 -6.93 -21.71
CA CYS A 66 -14.81 -8.20 -21.09
C CYS A 66 -15.90 -7.99 -20.03
N PRO A 67 -17.10 -8.60 -20.13
CA PRO A 67 -18.15 -8.42 -19.12
C PRO A 67 -17.76 -8.87 -17.70
N THR A 68 -16.84 -9.83 -17.59
CA THR A 68 -16.37 -10.37 -16.31
C THR A 68 -15.29 -9.49 -15.67
N HIS A 69 -14.42 -8.88 -16.48
CA HIS A 69 -13.23 -8.19 -16.00
C HIS A 69 -13.27 -6.66 -16.19
N GLY A 70 -14.18 -6.13 -17.00
CA GLY A 70 -14.40 -4.69 -17.15
C GLY A 70 -14.60 -3.99 -15.81
N PRO A 71 -15.43 -4.50 -14.88
CA PRO A 71 -15.54 -3.92 -13.54
C PRO A 71 -14.22 -3.93 -12.74
N GLN A 72 -13.34 -4.89 -12.99
CA GLN A 72 -12.03 -4.95 -12.32
C GLN A 72 -11.07 -3.89 -12.88
N LEU A 73 -11.15 -3.58 -14.17
CA LEU A 73 -10.39 -2.48 -14.77
C LEU A 73 -10.82 -1.14 -14.17
N LEU A 74 -12.12 -0.88 -14.01
CA LEU A 74 -12.60 0.36 -13.36
C LEU A 74 -12.01 0.55 -11.95
N ASN A 75 -11.85 -0.53 -11.18
CA ASN A 75 -11.21 -0.47 -9.86
C ASN A 75 -9.69 -0.22 -9.95
N LEU A 76 -9.03 -0.65 -11.03
CA LEU A 76 -7.61 -0.36 -11.28
C LEU A 76 -7.41 1.09 -11.69
N GLU A 77 -8.27 1.61 -12.58
CA GLU A 77 -8.28 3.01 -13.00
C GLU A 77 -8.49 3.93 -11.78
N GLU A 78 -9.48 3.66 -10.93
CA GLU A 78 -9.72 4.41 -9.68
C GLU A 78 -8.49 4.38 -8.73
N ALA A 79 -7.70 3.30 -8.74
CA ALA A 79 -6.54 3.16 -7.87
C ALA A 79 -5.26 3.83 -8.43
N PHE A 80 -5.12 3.92 -9.75
CA PHE A 80 -3.83 4.21 -10.40
C PHE A 80 -3.84 5.37 -11.40
N ASP A 81 -4.99 5.75 -11.95
CA ASP A 81 -5.11 6.91 -12.85
C ASP A 81 -5.24 8.18 -12.01
N LEU A 82 -4.14 8.53 -11.33
CA LEU A 82 -4.03 9.71 -10.49
C LEU A 82 -3.56 10.89 -11.33
N ASP A 83 -4.28 12.01 -11.24
CA ASP A 83 -4.00 13.23 -12.00
C ASP A 83 -3.27 14.27 -11.15
N ASP A 84 -3.47 14.26 -9.83
CA ASP A 84 -2.85 15.20 -8.89
C ASP A 84 -2.24 14.48 -7.67
N PRO A 85 -1.12 14.97 -7.11
CA PRO A 85 -0.56 14.45 -5.86
C PRO A 85 -1.56 14.36 -4.69
N GLU A 86 -2.60 15.22 -4.67
CA GLU A 86 -3.67 15.13 -3.68
C GLU A 86 -4.50 13.84 -3.81
N ASP A 87 -4.65 13.28 -5.02
CA ASP A 87 -5.38 12.02 -5.23
C ASP A 87 -4.68 10.86 -4.49
N TYR A 88 -3.33 10.86 -4.50
CA TYR A 88 -2.54 9.93 -3.71
C TYR A 88 -2.79 10.11 -2.20
N HIS A 89 -2.81 11.35 -1.72
CA HIS A 89 -3.09 11.63 -0.32
C HIS A 89 -4.51 11.21 0.09
N ILE A 90 -5.51 11.42 -0.77
CA ILE A 90 -6.88 10.96 -0.54
C ILE A 90 -6.93 9.43 -0.40
N LEU A 91 -6.27 8.71 -1.32
CA LEU A 91 -6.20 7.24 -1.30
C LEU A 91 -5.55 6.71 -0.01
N PHE A 92 -4.47 7.35 0.45
CA PHE A 92 -3.71 6.90 1.62
C PHE A 92 -4.12 7.51 2.96
N LYS A 93 -5.02 8.50 2.98
CA LYS A 93 -5.49 9.19 4.19
C LYS A 93 -5.94 8.25 5.32
N PRO A 94 -6.68 7.15 5.08
CA PRO A 94 -7.03 6.20 6.14
C PRO A 94 -5.80 5.56 6.80
N MET A 95 -4.77 5.27 6.00
CA MET A 95 -3.51 4.70 6.47
C MET A 95 -2.68 5.73 7.23
N GLU A 96 -2.57 6.97 6.73
CA GLU A 96 -1.89 8.08 7.42
C GLU A 96 -2.50 8.37 8.80
N THR A 97 -3.84 8.36 8.87
CA THR A 97 -4.59 8.50 10.12
C THR A 97 -4.25 7.35 11.08
N SER A 98 -4.19 6.13 10.57
CA SER A 98 -3.86 4.94 11.38
C SER A 98 -2.41 4.99 11.87
N ILE A 99 -1.46 5.43 11.05
CA ILE A 99 -0.06 5.65 11.44
C ILE A 99 0.02 6.64 12.60
N THR A 100 -0.74 7.74 12.53
CA THR A 100 -0.79 8.75 13.60
C THR A 100 -1.29 8.15 14.90
N LEU A 101 -2.43 7.43 14.86
CA LEU A 101 -2.98 6.75 16.03
C LEU A 101 -2.00 5.74 16.63
N LEU A 102 -1.30 4.94 15.80
CA LEU A 102 -0.32 3.97 16.29
C LEU A 102 0.89 4.63 16.94
N LYS A 103 1.37 5.76 16.40
CA LYS A 103 2.46 6.54 17.00
C LYS A 103 2.04 7.13 18.35
N GLU A 104 0.82 7.63 18.45
CA GLU A 104 0.26 8.08 19.73
C GLU A 104 0.18 6.92 20.74
N VAL A 105 -0.34 5.77 20.32
CA VAL A 105 -0.44 4.58 21.18
C VAL A 105 0.93 4.15 21.71
N ILE A 106 1.96 4.12 20.85
CA ILE A 106 3.34 3.78 21.26
C ILE A 106 3.88 4.85 22.21
N SER A 107 3.75 6.13 21.86
CA SER A 107 4.24 7.24 22.67
C SER A 107 3.57 7.23 24.05
N ASP A 108 2.24 7.20 24.10
CA ASP A 108 1.47 7.22 25.34
C ASP A 108 1.83 6.01 26.22
N ALA A 109 2.01 4.83 25.63
CA ALA A 109 2.38 3.60 26.33
C ALA A 109 3.82 3.60 26.86
N GLU A 110 4.79 4.09 26.09
CA GLU A 110 6.21 4.15 26.49
C GLU A 110 6.47 5.16 27.62
N HIS A 111 5.60 6.17 27.77
CA HIS A 111 5.70 7.18 28.82
C HIS A 111 4.92 6.84 30.10
N ILE A 112 4.30 5.66 30.20
CA ILE A 112 3.64 5.23 31.44
C ILE A 112 4.70 4.97 32.52
N PRO A 113 4.64 5.65 33.68
CA PRO A 113 5.55 5.39 34.78
C PRO A 113 5.47 3.94 35.29
N SER A 114 6.61 3.35 35.64
CA SER A 114 6.68 1.98 36.17
C SER A 114 5.95 1.80 37.51
N ASN A 115 5.67 2.89 38.23
CA ASN A 115 4.93 2.93 39.49
C ASN A 115 3.45 3.30 39.33
N THR A 116 2.91 3.34 38.11
CA THR A 116 1.49 3.64 37.88
C THR A 116 0.59 2.62 38.59
N PRO A 117 -0.38 3.06 39.41
CA PRO A 117 -1.31 2.18 40.09
C PRO A 117 -2.13 1.31 39.12
N THR A 118 -2.36 0.05 39.50
CA THR A 118 -3.14 -0.93 38.74
C THR A 118 -4.49 -0.41 38.21
N PRO A 119 -5.33 0.30 38.99
CA PRO A 119 -6.61 0.81 38.48
C PRO A 119 -6.44 1.88 37.40
N GLN A 120 -5.43 2.74 37.56
CA GLN A 120 -5.12 3.78 36.57
C GLN A 120 -4.56 3.16 35.29
N LEU A 121 -3.75 2.11 35.41
CA LEU A 121 -3.23 1.38 34.25
C LEU A 121 -4.34 0.66 33.47
N ALA A 122 -5.29 0.05 34.19
CA ALA A 122 -6.46 -0.58 33.58
C ALA A 122 -7.34 0.44 32.84
N GLU A 123 -7.53 1.63 33.41
CA GLU A 123 -8.26 2.74 32.78
C GLU A 123 -7.57 3.23 31.51
N LEU A 124 -6.26 3.47 31.55
CA LEU A 124 -5.46 3.90 30.39
C LEU A 124 -5.53 2.87 29.25
N LEU A 125 -5.35 1.59 29.58
CA LEU A 125 -5.44 0.50 28.60
C LEU A 125 -6.82 0.45 27.95
N THR A 126 -7.88 0.43 28.77
CA THR A 126 -9.25 0.18 28.28
C THR A 126 -9.84 1.37 27.56
N ASN A 127 -9.61 2.59 28.05
CA ASN A 127 -10.31 3.79 27.59
C ASN A 127 -9.49 4.63 26.62
N SER A 128 -8.16 4.52 26.61
CA SER A 128 -7.29 5.34 25.77
C SER A 128 -6.55 4.51 24.72
N LEU A 129 -5.72 3.55 25.15
CA LEU A 129 -4.77 2.88 24.25
C LEU A 129 -5.44 1.83 23.35
N GLN A 130 -6.26 0.97 23.93
CA GLN A 130 -6.88 -0.14 23.21
C GLN A 130 -7.92 0.31 22.16
N PRO A 131 -8.75 1.34 22.40
CA PRO A 131 -9.64 1.88 21.37
C PRO A 131 -8.87 2.45 20.17
N LYS A 132 -7.81 3.25 20.40
CA LYS A 132 -6.97 3.80 19.31
C LYS A 132 -6.33 2.68 18.48
N LEU A 133 -5.76 1.68 19.16
CA LEU A 133 -5.18 0.51 18.50
C LEU A 133 -6.24 -0.26 17.69
N HIS A 134 -7.44 -0.46 18.25
CA HIS A 134 -8.52 -1.17 17.58
C HIS A 134 -8.96 -0.47 16.30
N THR A 135 -9.15 0.85 16.35
CA THR A 135 -9.49 1.67 15.19
C THR A 135 -8.41 1.58 14.11
N ALA A 136 -7.13 1.76 14.48
CA ALA A 136 -6.03 1.65 13.54
C ALA A 136 -5.95 0.26 12.89
N HIS A 137 -6.12 -0.80 13.70
CA HIS A 137 -6.05 -2.18 13.21
C HIS A 137 -7.19 -2.52 12.22
N ILE A 138 -8.43 -2.08 12.50
CA ILE A 138 -9.55 -2.27 11.56
C ILE A 138 -9.26 -1.54 10.24
N THR A 139 -8.83 -0.29 10.31
CA THR A 139 -8.57 0.51 9.11
C THR A 139 -7.45 -0.10 8.26
N ILE A 140 -6.35 -0.53 8.89
CA ILE A 140 -5.24 -1.21 8.21
C ILE A 140 -5.70 -2.51 7.54
N ASN A 141 -6.55 -3.30 8.21
CA ASN A 141 -7.08 -4.53 7.61
C ASN A 141 -8.04 -4.26 6.43
N ASN A 142 -8.82 -3.19 6.49
CA ASN A 142 -9.67 -2.77 5.37
C ASN A 142 -8.81 -2.33 4.18
N MET A 143 -7.78 -1.50 4.40
CA MET A 143 -6.81 -1.09 3.38
C MET A 143 -6.08 -2.29 2.76
N ARG A 144 -5.64 -3.23 3.59
CA ARG A 144 -5.04 -4.50 3.14
C ARG A 144 -6.00 -5.28 2.24
N THR A 145 -7.27 -5.40 2.64
CA THR A 145 -8.27 -6.11 1.84
C THR A 145 -8.48 -5.44 0.49
N TYR A 146 -8.57 -4.11 0.48
CA TYR A 146 -8.65 -3.32 -0.74
C TYR A 146 -7.42 -3.57 -1.65
N PHE A 147 -6.20 -3.41 -1.15
CA PHE A 147 -4.99 -3.62 -1.95
C PHE A 147 -4.80 -5.08 -2.39
N ASN A 148 -5.29 -6.06 -1.64
CA ASN A 148 -5.32 -7.45 -2.10
C ASN A 148 -6.22 -7.63 -3.34
N CYS A 149 -7.38 -6.96 -3.37
CA CYS A 149 -8.25 -6.98 -4.54
C CYS A 149 -7.56 -6.31 -5.73
N ILE A 150 -6.96 -5.14 -5.53
CA ILE A 150 -6.18 -4.44 -6.57
C ILE A 150 -5.04 -5.32 -7.10
N ASN A 151 -4.33 -6.05 -6.24
CA ASN A 151 -3.28 -6.97 -6.65
C ASN A 151 -3.83 -8.11 -7.52
N PHE A 152 -4.96 -8.69 -7.11
CA PHE A 152 -5.63 -9.74 -7.88
C PHE A 152 -6.06 -9.23 -9.27
N TYR A 153 -6.60 -8.02 -9.36
CA TYR A 153 -6.97 -7.41 -10.64
C TYR A 153 -5.75 -7.11 -11.51
N THR A 154 -4.69 -6.57 -10.92
CA THR A 154 -3.41 -6.31 -11.62
C THR A 154 -2.81 -7.61 -12.16
N THR A 155 -2.88 -8.70 -11.37
CA THR A 155 -2.42 -10.03 -11.79
C THR A 155 -3.29 -10.58 -12.93
N THR A 156 -4.59 -10.34 -12.89
CA THR A 156 -5.53 -10.71 -13.95
C THR A 156 -5.19 -10.00 -15.25
N LEU A 157 -4.98 -8.68 -15.20
CA LEU A 157 -4.55 -7.87 -16.35
C LEU A 157 -3.24 -8.39 -16.96
N ARG A 158 -2.29 -8.87 -16.13
CA ARG A 158 -1.02 -9.45 -16.60
C ARG A 158 -1.15 -10.85 -17.19
N SER A 159 -2.06 -11.67 -16.68
CA SER A 159 -2.06 -13.12 -16.93
C SER A 159 -3.09 -13.59 -17.96
N LEU A 160 -4.14 -12.81 -18.20
CA LEU A 160 -5.24 -13.21 -19.07
C LEU A 160 -5.26 -12.40 -20.36
N THR A 161 -5.46 -13.09 -21.48
CA THR A 161 -5.98 -12.48 -22.69
C THR A 161 -7.48 -12.68 -22.71
N CYS A 162 -8.26 -11.60 -22.68
CA CYS A 162 -9.71 -11.68 -22.78
C CYS A 162 -10.14 -11.79 -24.25
N GLN A 163 -10.93 -12.82 -24.59
CA GLN A 163 -11.61 -12.88 -25.88
C GLN A 163 -12.96 -12.15 -25.78
N SER A 164 -13.45 -11.63 -26.90
CA SER A 164 -14.76 -10.97 -27.02
C SER A 164 -15.94 -11.85 -26.61
N SER A 165 -15.76 -13.18 -26.57
CA SER A 165 -16.73 -14.16 -26.07
C SER A 165 -16.78 -14.29 -24.55
N GLY A 166 -15.95 -13.54 -23.80
CA GLY A 166 -15.82 -13.67 -22.35
C GLY A 166 -15.03 -14.91 -21.91
N THR A 167 -14.34 -15.58 -22.84
CA THR A 167 -13.47 -16.72 -22.52
C THR A 167 -12.03 -16.25 -22.24
N HIS A 168 -11.35 -16.95 -21.32
CA HIS A 168 -10.00 -16.64 -20.90
C HIS A 168 -9.03 -17.71 -21.38
N SER A 169 -7.95 -17.29 -22.02
CA SER A 169 -6.77 -18.11 -22.22
C SER A 169 -5.59 -17.50 -21.46
N LEU A 170 -4.74 -18.36 -20.90
CA LEU A 170 -3.44 -17.94 -20.39
C LEU A 170 -2.69 -17.26 -21.53
N ASN A 171 -2.15 -16.08 -21.25
CA ASN A 171 -1.34 -15.38 -22.23
C ASN A 171 -0.05 -16.18 -22.48
N THR A 172 0.04 -16.82 -23.65
CA THR A 172 1.25 -17.54 -24.10
C THR A 172 2.31 -16.59 -24.65
N ASN A 173 1.93 -15.35 -24.96
CA ASN A 173 2.87 -14.32 -25.34
C ASN A 173 3.34 -13.65 -24.05
N ASN A 174 4.54 -14.01 -23.59
CA ASN A 174 5.28 -13.25 -22.59
C ASN A 174 5.56 -11.84 -23.14
N GLU A 175 4.55 -10.99 -23.23
CA GLU A 175 4.68 -9.66 -23.80
C GLU A 175 5.47 -8.77 -22.85
N THR A 176 6.56 -8.26 -23.39
CA THR A 176 7.41 -7.24 -22.80
C THR A 176 6.55 -6.00 -22.52
N PRO A 177 6.74 -5.30 -21.40
CA PRO A 177 6.06 -4.03 -21.16
C PRO A 177 6.25 -3.05 -22.34
N TRP A 178 5.29 -2.14 -22.56
CA TRP A 178 5.27 -1.27 -23.75
C TRP A 178 6.51 -0.38 -23.88
N HIS A 179 7.22 -0.13 -22.78
CA HIS A 179 8.40 0.72 -22.77
C HIS A 179 9.63 -0.01 -23.34
N HIS A 180 10.14 0.49 -24.46
CA HIS A 180 11.51 0.21 -24.91
C HIS A 180 12.36 1.46 -24.69
N ARG A 181 13.44 1.30 -23.92
CA ARG A 181 14.35 2.41 -23.57
C ARG A 181 15.69 2.25 -24.26
N ASN A 182 16.22 3.36 -24.76
CA ASN A 182 17.55 3.42 -25.36
C ASN A 182 18.38 4.47 -24.62
N LEU A 183 19.64 4.15 -24.30
CA LEU A 183 20.58 5.13 -23.77
C LEU A 183 21.10 5.97 -24.93
N ASN A 184 20.79 7.27 -24.93
CA ASN A 184 21.35 8.18 -25.90
C ASN A 184 22.84 8.38 -25.60
N MET A 185 23.69 7.78 -26.43
CA MET A 185 25.14 7.82 -26.27
C MET A 185 25.76 9.21 -26.39
N ARG A 186 25.03 10.20 -26.92
CA ARG A 186 25.51 11.60 -27.05
C ARG A 186 25.19 12.44 -25.83
N THR A 187 24.01 12.25 -25.24
CA THR A 187 23.55 13.04 -24.08
C THR A 187 23.78 12.32 -22.75
N GLY A 188 24.00 11.00 -22.77
CA GLY A 188 24.07 10.15 -21.58
C GLY A 188 22.71 9.94 -20.90
N GLN A 189 21.61 10.37 -21.54
CA GLN A 189 20.25 10.30 -20.99
C GLN A 189 19.51 9.09 -21.57
N TRP A 190 18.57 8.55 -20.80
CA TRP A 190 17.65 7.49 -21.26
C TRP A 190 16.49 8.10 -22.06
N GLU A 191 16.10 7.49 -23.16
CA GLU A 191 15.01 7.93 -24.04
C GLU A 191 14.06 6.77 -24.38
N LEU A 192 12.77 7.06 -24.60
CA LEU A 192 11.75 6.09 -25.01
C LEU A 192 11.66 5.97 -26.53
N GLU A 193 11.45 4.76 -27.03
CA GLU A 193 11.45 4.47 -28.48
C GLU A 193 10.20 4.96 -29.21
N SER A 194 8.98 4.79 -28.65
CA SER A 194 7.72 5.41 -29.11
C SER A 194 6.52 4.79 -28.39
N MET A 195 5.86 5.51 -27.46
CA MET A 195 4.46 5.34 -27.03
C MET A 195 4.04 6.59 -26.24
N ALA A 196 3.22 7.48 -26.82
CA ALA A 196 2.94 8.79 -26.22
C ALA A 196 1.86 8.74 -25.11
N GLU A 197 0.83 7.92 -25.28
CA GLU A 197 -0.32 7.84 -24.38
C GLU A 197 0.04 7.10 -23.08
N GLU A 198 0.52 5.87 -23.19
CA GLU A 198 0.91 5.06 -22.01
C GLU A 198 2.05 5.71 -21.19
N TRP A 199 2.92 6.49 -21.86
CA TRP A 199 3.93 7.29 -21.16
C TRP A 199 3.32 8.45 -20.38
N THR A 200 2.28 9.08 -20.90
CA THR A 200 1.60 10.17 -20.23
C THR A 200 0.91 9.66 -18.96
N ASP A 201 0.17 8.56 -19.05
CA ASP A 201 -0.50 7.93 -17.90
C ASP A 201 0.51 7.53 -16.82
N TYR A 202 1.60 6.86 -17.22
CA TYR A 202 2.67 6.48 -16.31
C TYR A 202 3.34 7.69 -15.67
N LEU A 203 3.62 8.74 -16.44
CA LEU A 203 4.25 9.96 -15.94
C LEU A 203 3.35 10.66 -14.92
N ASN A 204 2.05 10.78 -15.19
CA ASN A 204 1.07 11.37 -14.28
C ASN A 204 1.07 10.61 -12.94
N TRP A 205 0.94 9.29 -13.00
CA TRP A 205 0.99 8.46 -11.79
C TRP A 205 2.32 8.60 -11.03
N VAL A 206 3.47 8.51 -11.71
CA VAL A 206 4.78 8.68 -11.07
C VAL A 206 4.89 10.05 -10.41
N THR A 207 4.37 11.10 -11.04
CA THR A 207 4.39 12.44 -10.46
C THR A 207 3.56 12.53 -9.19
N CYS A 208 2.49 11.76 -9.04
CA CYS A 208 1.69 11.75 -7.83
C CYS A 208 2.40 11.07 -6.64
N LEU A 209 3.46 10.30 -6.86
CA LEU A 209 4.15 9.58 -5.80
C LEU A 209 4.95 10.50 -4.85
N PRO A 210 4.88 10.30 -3.52
CA PRO A 210 5.54 11.17 -2.53
C PRO A 210 7.05 11.33 -2.75
N GLU A 211 7.73 10.25 -3.10
CA GLU A 211 9.16 10.25 -3.36
C GLU A 211 9.54 11.01 -4.63
N THR A 212 8.71 10.95 -5.68
CA THR A 212 8.88 11.81 -6.87
C THR A 212 8.74 13.27 -6.48
N GLN A 213 7.72 13.61 -5.68
CA GLN A 213 7.50 14.96 -5.17
C GLN A 213 8.67 15.50 -4.34
N VAL A 214 9.42 14.64 -3.63
CA VAL A 214 10.65 15.04 -2.93
C VAL A 214 11.74 15.48 -3.91
N TRP A 215 11.91 14.78 -5.03
CA TRP A 215 12.93 15.10 -6.04
C TRP A 215 12.54 16.30 -6.90
N VAL A 216 11.27 16.41 -7.29
CA VAL A 216 10.74 17.58 -8.02
C VAL A 216 10.95 18.86 -7.20
N ARG A 217 10.70 18.83 -5.89
CA ARG A 217 10.98 19.97 -4.99
C ARG A 217 12.45 20.36 -4.90
N LYS A 218 13.38 19.45 -5.23
CA LYS A 218 14.82 19.72 -5.33
C LYS A 218 15.23 20.25 -6.71
N GLY A 219 14.28 20.40 -7.64
CA GLY A 219 14.50 20.93 -8.99
C GLY A 219 14.81 19.88 -10.05
N GLU A 220 14.62 18.59 -9.76
CA GLU A 220 14.78 17.53 -10.77
C GLU A 220 13.55 17.44 -11.69
N ASP A 221 13.77 17.09 -12.96
CA ASP A 221 12.69 16.90 -13.94
C ASP A 221 11.93 15.59 -13.65
N ALA A 222 10.59 15.70 -13.53
CA ALA A 222 9.69 14.56 -13.37
C ALA A 222 9.89 13.49 -14.45
N LYS A 223 10.18 13.88 -15.69
CA LYS A 223 10.44 12.94 -16.79
C LYS A 223 11.69 12.12 -16.55
N GLU A 224 12.76 12.75 -16.07
CA GLU A 224 14.01 12.06 -15.74
C GLU A 224 13.85 11.14 -14.51
N ILE A 225 13.02 11.54 -13.53
CA ILE A 225 12.62 10.67 -12.43
C ILE A 225 11.88 9.44 -12.97
N ALA A 226 10.79 9.62 -13.73
CA ALA A 226 9.99 8.54 -14.30
C ALA A 226 10.81 7.57 -15.18
N LEU A 227 11.74 8.08 -16.00
CA LEU A 227 12.65 7.24 -16.79
C LEU A 227 13.60 6.40 -15.91
N ARG A 228 14.11 6.98 -14.81
CA ARG A 228 14.93 6.21 -13.84
C ARG A 228 14.11 5.13 -13.17
N TRP A 229 12.84 5.39 -12.88
CA TRP A 229 11.92 4.46 -12.27
C TRP A 229 11.67 3.27 -13.19
N LEU A 230 11.26 3.48 -14.45
CA LEU A 230 11.17 2.40 -15.46
C LEU A 230 12.42 1.51 -15.51
N GLY A 231 13.58 2.12 -15.30
CA GLY A 231 14.85 1.43 -15.41
C GLY A 231 15.31 0.63 -14.19
N ARG A 232 14.76 0.91 -13.01
CA ARG A 232 15.24 0.42 -11.71
C ARG A 232 14.11 -0.03 -10.78
N PHE A 233 12.88 -0.04 -11.27
CA PHE A 233 11.74 -0.41 -10.45
C PHE A 233 11.87 -1.86 -9.99
N VAL A 234 11.85 -2.06 -8.68
CA VAL A 234 11.83 -3.40 -8.08
C VAL A 234 10.38 -3.72 -7.77
N VAL A 235 9.83 -4.71 -8.47
CA VAL A 235 8.51 -5.26 -8.15
C VAL A 235 8.65 -6.13 -6.91
N VAL A 236 7.90 -5.79 -5.86
CA VAL A 236 7.87 -6.56 -4.61
C VAL A 236 6.62 -7.44 -4.61
N ASP A 237 6.80 -8.75 -4.42
CA ASP A 237 5.70 -9.70 -4.30
C ASP A 237 5.16 -9.76 -2.87
N LEU A 238 3.83 -9.71 -2.75
CA LEU A 238 3.12 -9.63 -1.47
C LEU A 238 3.26 -10.90 -0.64
N VAL A 239 4.23 -10.91 0.29
CA VAL A 239 4.33 -11.93 1.34
C VAL A 239 3.69 -11.39 2.61
N LEU A 240 2.36 -11.38 2.65
CA LEU A 240 1.61 -11.07 3.89
C LEU A 240 1.60 -12.31 4.79
N ALA A 241 2.73 -12.61 5.41
CA ALA A 241 2.75 -13.50 6.56
C ALA A 241 2.18 -12.76 7.78
N ASP A 242 0.96 -13.17 8.16
CA ASP A 242 0.30 -12.98 9.47
C ASP A 242 0.32 -11.58 10.10
N ILE A 243 -0.66 -10.76 9.71
CA ILE A 243 -1.29 -9.81 10.65
C ILE A 243 -2.23 -10.62 11.54
N SER A 244 -1.67 -11.41 12.46
CA SER A 244 -2.42 -12.13 13.50
C SER A 244 -2.00 -11.65 14.87
#